data_AF-K1TK69-F1
#
_entry.id   AF-K1TK69-F1
#
_cell.length_a   1.000
_cell.length_b   1.000
_cell.length_c   1.000
_cell.angle_alpha   90.00
_cell.angle_beta   90.00
_cell.angle_gamma   90.00
#
_symmetry.space_group_name_H-M   'P 1'
#
loop_
_entity.id
_entity.type
_entity.pdbx_description
1 polymer ?
#
loop_
_entity_poly.entity_id
_entity_poly.type
_entity_poly.pdbx_seq_one_letter_code
_entity_poly.pdbx_strand_id
1 'polypeptide(L)'
;MPACRFCRTAYDGTAQPQTLTVERIHADTQYTYAPYNAYWGDYYTIQGDGAAAGQTAQDDVFLYYPRDTAQTQLEARADADPSVLDRMEASYAAYAASRYTAVPDGYDELQTLCDEAKKDQKLTEAADIGDYIRAYLNTNYQYNASAPQPPEGADPIRYFLTESKQGYSVQFASAAVVMFRMFGLPARYVVGYAAPQSLFTQQEDGNWHAILQDDNAHAWAEVYISGQGWTPMEMTPGVLVSAQQADLRTDPLPETQGQDTAPAAGESSANEPAATIMPRSRLVLAALLGGCLLAAAVLLVLARRHAMGYGRGSCNARVLAVFGSIYRLLVRRGLPPDTPSDAPEFAAFLQSCVPALEPQDAEALLALAQAAQFGAGTMTEQDTDKMRKLYQVIKHTGKRKQSQKSVEKQSQE
;
A
#
# COMPACT_ATOMS: atom_id res chain seq x y z
N MET A 1 6.07 4.04 -6.70
CA MET A 1 5.47 3.33 -5.55
C MET A 1 3.99 3.66 -5.48
N PRO A 2 3.12 2.75 -5.00
CA PRO A 2 1.69 3.05 -5.00
C PRO A 2 1.42 4.23 -4.08
N ALA A 3 0.83 5.29 -4.65
CA ALA A 3 0.06 6.22 -3.84
C ALA A 3 -0.92 5.41 -3.00
N CYS A 4 -1.13 5.84 -1.76
CA CYS A 4 -1.94 5.16 -0.77
C CYS A 4 -3.22 4.59 -1.42
N ARG A 5 -3.66 3.39 -1.02
CA ARG A 5 -4.96 2.83 -1.45
C ARG A 5 -6.10 3.84 -1.33
N PHE A 6 -5.93 4.85 -0.47
CA PHE A 6 -6.75 6.02 -0.33
C PHE A 6 -6.93 6.87 -1.61
N CYS A 7 -5.88 7.11 -2.41
CA CYS A 7 -5.99 7.87 -3.67
C CYS A 7 -6.88 7.15 -4.69
N ARG A 8 -6.95 5.80 -4.62
CA ARG A 8 -7.88 4.99 -5.41
C ARG A 8 -9.35 5.30 -5.11
N THR A 9 -9.64 5.81 -3.91
CA THR A 9 -10.99 6.04 -3.39
C THR A 9 -11.37 7.51 -3.24
N ALA A 10 -10.43 8.44 -3.44
CA ALA A 10 -10.70 9.88 -3.50
C ALA A 10 -11.44 10.24 -4.80
N TYR A 11 -11.08 9.59 -5.90
CA TYR A 11 -11.66 9.82 -7.22
C TYR A 11 -13.16 9.50 -7.26
N ASP A 12 -13.97 10.54 -7.45
CA ASP A 12 -15.43 10.50 -7.55
C ASP A 12 -15.95 10.31 -8.99
N GLY A 13 -15.06 10.18 -9.97
CA GLY A 13 -15.43 10.04 -11.39
C GLY A 13 -15.59 11.36 -12.16
N THR A 14 -15.37 12.52 -11.52
CA THR A 14 -15.67 13.82 -12.15
C THR A 14 -14.50 14.45 -12.93
N ALA A 15 -13.26 14.15 -12.56
CA ALA A 15 -12.07 14.68 -13.24
C ALA A 15 -11.60 13.74 -14.37
N GLN A 16 -11.32 14.24 -15.57
CA GLN A 16 -10.77 13.38 -16.63
C GLN A 16 -9.31 13.00 -16.30
N PRO A 17 -8.98 11.70 -16.17
CA PRO A 17 -7.60 11.27 -15.95
C PRO A 17 -6.72 11.61 -17.15
N GLN A 18 -5.48 11.99 -16.90
CA GLN A 18 -4.44 11.98 -17.91
C GLN A 18 -3.91 10.54 -18.06
N THR A 19 -3.42 10.19 -19.24
CA THR A 19 -2.81 8.88 -19.49
C THR A 19 -1.30 9.02 -19.56
N LEU A 20 -0.58 8.14 -18.85
CA LEU A 20 0.87 8.00 -18.99
C LEU A 20 1.18 6.55 -19.34
N THR A 21 1.90 6.35 -20.44
CA THR A 21 2.35 5.02 -20.87
C THR A 21 3.79 4.80 -20.40
N VAL A 22 4.05 3.67 -19.75
CA VAL A 22 5.40 3.23 -19.41
C VAL A 22 5.73 1.98 -20.23
N GLU A 23 6.71 2.13 -21.11
CA GLU A 23 7.30 1.03 -21.87
C GLU A 23 8.61 0.58 -21.21
N ARG A 24 8.80 -0.73 -21.08
CA ARG A 24 10.06 -1.30 -20.55
C ARG A 24 11.06 -1.54 -21.68
N ILE A 25 12.07 -0.69 -21.77
CA ILE A 25 13.16 -0.82 -22.75
C ILE A 25 14.36 -1.49 -22.06
N HIS A 26 14.46 -2.81 -22.14
CA HIS A 26 15.50 -3.63 -21.48
C HIS A 26 15.51 -3.60 -19.93
N ALA A 27 14.41 -3.23 -19.30
CA ALA A 27 14.27 -3.23 -17.84
C ALA A 27 13.95 -4.63 -17.27
N ASP A 28 14.13 -4.81 -15.95
CA ASP A 28 13.75 -6.04 -15.25
C ASP A 28 12.23 -6.30 -15.38
N THR A 29 11.86 -7.55 -15.61
CA THR A 29 10.46 -7.98 -15.78
C THR A 29 9.81 -8.44 -14.48
N GLN A 30 10.58 -8.56 -13.39
CA GLN A 30 10.06 -8.90 -12.07
C GLN A 30 9.22 -7.77 -11.44
N TYR A 31 9.43 -6.52 -11.87
CA TYR A 31 8.83 -5.34 -11.27
C TYR A 31 7.98 -4.55 -12.27
N THR A 32 6.87 -3.98 -11.79
CA THR A 32 6.13 -2.96 -12.54
C THR A 32 6.73 -1.59 -12.23
N TYR A 33 7.11 -0.87 -13.28
CA TYR A 33 7.52 0.53 -13.21
C TYR A 33 6.28 1.39 -13.44
N ALA A 34 5.98 2.25 -12.47
CA ALA A 34 4.79 3.09 -12.52
C ALA A 34 5.12 4.51 -12.08
N PRO A 35 4.51 5.52 -12.72
CA PRO A 35 4.70 6.90 -12.31
C PRO A 35 4.17 7.10 -10.90
N TYR A 36 4.72 8.11 -10.23
CA TYR A 36 4.21 8.51 -8.92
C TYR A 36 2.75 8.96 -9.06
N ASN A 37 1.90 8.67 -8.07
CA ASN A 37 0.45 8.94 -8.11
C ASN A 37 -0.34 8.23 -9.22
N ALA A 38 0.23 7.22 -9.88
CA ALA A 38 -0.53 6.37 -10.79
C ALA A 38 -1.74 5.74 -10.09
N TYR A 39 -2.87 5.69 -10.79
CA TYR A 39 -4.03 4.93 -10.38
C TYR A 39 -3.81 3.44 -10.67
N TRP A 40 -3.98 2.61 -9.64
CA TRP A 40 -3.82 1.17 -9.72
C TRP A 40 -5.19 0.48 -9.78
N GLY A 41 -5.56 0.01 -10.98
CA GLY A 41 -6.78 -0.79 -11.19
C GLY A 41 -6.67 -2.22 -10.65
N ASP A 42 -7.75 -2.99 -10.75
CA ASP A 42 -7.84 -4.38 -10.26
C ASP A 42 -6.92 -5.38 -11.00
N TYR A 43 -6.32 -4.95 -12.11
CA TYR A 43 -5.35 -5.73 -12.87
C TYR A 43 -4.00 -5.88 -12.14
N TYR A 44 -3.69 -4.99 -11.19
CA TYR A 44 -2.41 -5.00 -10.47
C TYR A 44 -2.49 -5.70 -9.12
N THR A 45 -1.54 -6.58 -8.86
CA THR A 45 -1.38 -7.19 -7.53
C THR A 45 -0.39 -6.38 -6.69
N ILE A 46 -0.93 -5.51 -5.84
CA ILE A 46 -0.12 -4.72 -4.90
C ILE A 46 0.41 -5.62 -3.78
N GLN A 47 1.72 -5.60 -3.56
CA GLN A 47 2.42 -6.26 -2.47
C GLN A 47 2.68 -5.25 -1.34
N GLY A 48 1.82 -5.28 -0.33
CA GLY A 48 1.88 -4.36 0.80
C GLY A 48 1.57 -2.93 0.40
N ASP A 49 2.38 -2.00 0.89
CA ASP A 49 2.36 -0.57 0.56
C ASP A 49 3.59 -0.12 -0.25
N GLY A 50 4.50 -1.03 -0.58
CA GLY A 50 5.82 -0.71 -1.15
C GLY A 50 6.05 -1.15 -2.59
N ALA A 51 5.36 -2.17 -3.09
CA ALA A 51 5.59 -2.71 -4.44
C ALA A 51 4.33 -3.22 -5.11
N ALA A 52 4.36 -3.33 -6.43
CA ALA A 52 3.38 -4.06 -7.22
C ALA A 52 4.11 -5.20 -7.95
N ALA A 53 3.53 -6.40 -7.93
CA ALA A 53 4.10 -7.53 -8.66
C ALA A 53 4.01 -7.28 -10.17
N GLY A 54 5.08 -7.61 -10.90
CA GLY A 54 5.19 -7.41 -12.33
C GLY A 54 4.06 -8.05 -13.14
N GLN A 55 3.57 -7.33 -14.15
CA GLN A 55 2.78 -7.89 -15.24
C GLN A 55 3.68 -8.24 -16.43
N THR A 56 3.31 -9.26 -17.21
CA THR A 56 4.06 -9.69 -18.40
C THR A 56 3.79 -8.84 -19.66
N ALA A 57 2.89 -7.87 -19.61
CA ALA A 57 2.61 -6.96 -20.73
C ALA A 57 3.74 -5.92 -20.85
N GLN A 58 4.27 -5.75 -22.07
CA GLN A 58 5.44 -4.90 -22.36
C GLN A 58 5.16 -3.40 -22.14
N ASP A 59 3.89 -3.00 -22.29
CA ASP A 59 3.41 -1.62 -22.14
C ASP A 59 2.34 -1.55 -21.04
N ASP A 60 2.55 -0.68 -20.05
CA ASP A 60 1.56 -0.38 -19.02
C ASP A 60 1.00 1.03 -19.24
N VAL A 61 -0.32 1.15 -19.34
CA VAL A 61 -1.01 2.45 -19.41
C VAL A 61 -1.57 2.78 -18.03
N PHE A 62 -1.08 3.87 -17.44
CA PHE A 62 -1.52 4.37 -16.16
C PHE A 62 -2.47 5.55 -16.34
N LEU A 63 -3.51 5.58 -15.50
CA LEU A 63 -4.30 6.79 -15.31
C LEU A 63 -3.62 7.64 -14.23
N TYR A 64 -3.44 8.92 -14.52
CA TYR A 64 -2.83 9.90 -13.64
C TYR A 64 -3.87 10.97 -13.28
N TYR A 65 -3.96 11.26 -11.99
CA TYR A 65 -4.79 12.33 -11.45
C TYR A 65 -3.90 13.38 -10.79
N PRO A 66 -4.03 14.67 -11.16
CA PRO A 66 -3.37 15.77 -10.46
C PRO A 66 -3.67 15.74 -8.95
N ARG A 67 -2.67 16.04 -8.11
CA ARG A 67 -2.82 15.91 -6.63
C ARG A 67 -3.71 17.00 -6.02
N ASP A 68 -3.84 18.16 -6.65
CA ASP A 68 -4.75 19.23 -6.24
C ASP A 68 -6.23 18.76 -6.19
N THR A 69 -6.59 17.87 -7.11
CA THR A 69 -7.91 17.27 -7.22
C THR A 69 -8.16 16.33 -6.03
N ALA A 70 -7.15 15.54 -5.65
CA ALA A 70 -7.24 14.68 -4.47
C ALA A 70 -7.34 15.49 -3.17
N GLN A 71 -6.55 16.57 -3.03
CA GLN A 71 -6.61 17.46 -1.86
C GLN A 71 -7.98 18.15 -1.75
N THR A 72 -8.51 18.68 -2.85
CA THR A 72 -9.83 19.34 -2.87
C THR A 72 -10.96 18.35 -2.54
N GLN A 73 -10.88 17.13 -3.08
CA GLN A 73 -11.86 16.07 -2.78
C GLN A 73 -11.79 15.58 -1.34
N LEU A 74 -10.61 15.65 -0.71
CA LEU A 74 -10.40 15.35 0.69
C LEU A 74 -10.99 16.42 1.62
N GLU A 75 -10.71 17.68 1.33
CA GLU A 75 -11.25 18.82 2.07
C GLU A 75 -12.78 18.86 2.00
N ALA A 76 -13.36 18.56 0.82
CA ALA A 76 -14.81 18.48 0.62
C ALA A 76 -15.49 17.32 1.39
N ARG A 77 -14.75 16.29 1.82
CA ARG A 77 -15.28 15.16 2.59
C ARG A 77 -15.32 15.40 4.10
N ALA A 78 -14.58 16.40 4.60
CA ALA A 78 -14.51 16.71 6.03
C ALA A 78 -15.88 17.13 6.63
N ASP A 79 -16.84 17.53 5.80
CA ASP A 79 -18.19 17.97 6.19
C ASP A 79 -19.23 16.82 6.28
N ALA A 80 -18.82 15.54 6.16
CA ALA A 80 -19.72 14.37 6.19
C ALA A 80 -19.46 13.42 7.38
N ASP A 81 -20.45 12.60 7.74
CA ASP A 81 -20.29 11.48 8.69
C ASP A 81 -19.13 10.57 8.25
N PRO A 82 -18.25 10.09 9.16
CA PRO A 82 -17.07 9.35 8.79
C PRO A 82 -17.44 8.08 8.00
N SER A 83 -17.07 8.11 6.73
CA SER A 83 -17.30 7.04 5.78
C SER A 83 -16.43 5.82 6.10
N VAL A 84 -16.69 4.70 5.42
CA VAL A 84 -15.80 3.52 5.49
C VAL A 84 -14.35 3.90 5.13
N LEU A 85 -14.17 4.88 4.24
CA LEU A 85 -12.86 5.33 3.76
C LEU A 85 -12.09 6.09 4.84
N ASP A 86 -12.76 6.93 5.63
CA ASP A 86 -12.12 7.69 6.72
C ASP A 86 -11.60 6.75 7.81
N ARG A 87 -12.35 5.67 8.08
CA ARG A 87 -11.91 4.61 9.01
C ARG A 87 -10.74 3.80 8.46
N MET A 88 -10.73 3.52 7.15
CA MET A 88 -9.60 2.85 6.50
C MET A 88 -8.34 3.72 6.51
N GLU A 89 -8.46 5.02 6.28
CA GLU A 89 -7.35 5.97 6.35
C GLU A 89 -6.81 6.09 7.77
N ALA A 90 -7.68 6.24 8.78
CA ALA A 90 -7.26 6.26 10.17
C ALA A 90 -6.51 4.97 10.57
N SER A 91 -7.01 3.80 10.13
CA SER A 91 -6.34 2.52 10.35
C SER A 91 -4.95 2.47 9.72
N TYR A 92 -4.82 2.98 8.49
CA TYR A 92 -3.54 2.98 7.79
C TYR A 92 -2.58 4.00 8.38
N ALA A 93 -3.06 5.17 8.79
CA ALA A 93 -2.26 6.19 9.48
C ALA A 93 -1.67 5.64 10.80
N ALA A 94 -2.49 4.92 11.58
CA ALA A 94 -2.03 4.26 12.80
C ALA A 94 -0.98 3.16 12.50
N TYR A 95 -1.21 2.36 11.46
CA TYR A 95 -0.23 1.38 10.97
C TYR A 95 1.09 2.08 10.58
N ALA A 96 1.02 3.15 9.80
CA ALA A 96 2.18 3.89 9.33
C ALA A 96 2.99 4.44 10.51
N ALA A 97 2.32 5.11 11.46
CA ALA A 97 2.92 5.65 12.67
C ALA A 97 3.60 4.57 13.53
N SER A 98 2.99 3.39 13.65
CA SER A 98 3.58 2.28 14.43
C SER A 98 4.82 1.65 13.78
N ARG A 99 4.94 1.72 12.45
CA ARG A 99 5.91 0.91 11.70
C ARG A 99 7.03 1.71 11.07
N TYR A 100 6.79 2.99 10.78
CA TYR A 100 7.71 3.84 10.02
C TYR A 100 8.28 5.01 10.84
N THR A 101 8.22 4.94 12.17
CA THR A 101 8.81 5.93 13.09
C THR A 101 10.03 5.39 13.85
N ALA A 102 10.37 4.11 13.68
CA ALA A 102 11.49 3.50 14.39
C ALA A 102 12.85 4.06 13.92
N VAL A 103 13.66 4.51 14.89
CA VAL A 103 15.02 5.03 14.69
C VAL A 103 16.03 3.98 15.16
N PRO A 104 17.11 3.69 14.41
CA PRO A 104 18.17 2.78 14.85
C PRO A 104 18.96 3.32 16.05
N ASP A 105 19.53 2.43 16.87
CA ASP A 105 20.45 2.80 17.94
C ASP A 105 21.73 3.46 17.38
N GLY A 106 22.40 4.30 18.18
CA GLY A 106 23.70 4.89 17.84
C GLY A 106 23.63 6.22 17.06
N TYR A 107 22.47 6.87 17.05
CA TYR A 107 22.21 8.17 16.43
C TYR A 107 21.89 9.27 17.47
N ASP A 108 22.37 9.15 18.71
CA ASP A 108 22.00 10.04 19.82
C ASP A 108 22.31 11.52 19.57
N GLU A 109 23.44 11.81 18.91
CA GLU A 109 23.83 13.18 18.54
C GLU A 109 22.86 13.79 17.51
N LEU A 110 22.43 13.00 16.53
CA LEU A 110 21.46 13.43 15.52
C LEU A 110 20.06 13.59 16.14
N GLN A 111 19.67 12.71 17.06
CA GLN A 111 18.42 12.84 17.81
C GLN A 111 18.41 14.14 18.62
N THR A 112 19.50 14.43 19.34
CA THR A 112 19.64 15.66 20.12
C THR A 112 19.50 16.90 19.23
N LEU A 113 20.16 16.92 18.07
CA LEU A 113 20.03 17.99 17.09
C LEU A 113 18.57 18.17 16.63
N CYS A 114 17.88 17.07 16.29
CA CYS A 114 16.48 17.12 15.87
C CYS A 114 15.56 17.64 16.98
N ASP A 115 15.77 17.21 18.23
CA ASP A 115 14.98 17.65 19.38
C ASP A 115 15.18 19.13 19.70
N GLU A 116 16.42 19.62 19.64
CA GLU A 116 16.76 21.04 19.80
C GLU A 116 16.11 21.88 18.69
N ALA A 117 16.26 21.47 17.42
CA ALA A 117 15.64 22.16 16.30
C ALA A 117 14.10 22.20 16.39
N LYS A 118 13.49 21.07 16.78
CA LYS A 118 12.04 20.96 16.99
C LYS A 118 11.55 21.97 18.02
N LYS A 119 12.28 22.12 19.12
CA LYS A 119 11.94 23.04 20.21
C LYS A 119 12.17 24.50 19.82
N ASP A 120 13.34 24.81 19.26
CA ASP A 120 13.77 26.19 19.03
C ASP A 120 13.03 26.84 17.85
N GLN A 121 12.78 26.07 16.79
CA GLN A 121 12.09 26.53 15.58
C GLN A 121 10.60 26.17 15.56
N LYS A 122 10.11 25.47 16.61
CA LYS A 122 8.70 25.03 16.73
C LYS A 122 8.22 24.21 15.53
N LEU A 123 9.09 23.35 15.02
CA LEU A 123 8.81 22.51 13.85
C LEU A 123 7.75 21.48 14.21
N THR A 124 6.59 21.57 13.56
CA THR A 124 5.42 20.70 13.81
C THR A 124 4.86 20.14 12.52
N GLU A 125 4.82 20.94 11.47
CA GLU A 125 4.33 20.54 10.16
C GLU A 125 5.39 19.84 9.31
N ALA A 126 4.97 18.85 8.52
CA ALA A 126 5.87 18.06 7.68
C ALA A 126 6.63 18.88 6.65
N ALA A 127 6.03 19.98 6.15
CA ALA A 127 6.68 20.90 5.23
C ALA A 127 7.85 21.63 5.89
N ASP A 128 7.63 22.26 7.05
CA ASP A 128 8.66 23.00 7.78
C ASP A 128 9.80 22.08 8.23
N ILE A 129 9.46 20.86 8.69
CA ILE A 129 10.44 19.83 9.05
C ILE A 129 11.26 19.43 7.81
N GLY A 130 10.62 19.23 6.67
CA GLY A 130 11.28 18.90 5.41
C GLY A 130 12.24 20.00 4.94
N ASP A 131 11.84 21.27 5.07
CA ASP A 131 12.68 22.41 4.72
C ASP A 131 13.89 22.54 5.65
N TYR A 132 13.69 22.33 6.95
CA TYR A 132 14.79 22.28 7.91
C TYR A 132 15.79 21.17 7.57
N ILE A 133 15.31 19.94 7.34
CA ILE A 133 16.16 18.78 7.01
C ILE A 133 16.94 19.06 5.71
N ARG A 134 16.26 19.57 4.68
CA ARG A 134 16.91 19.93 3.40
C ARG A 134 18.01 20.96 3.61
N ALA A 135 17.71 22.03 4.34
CA ALA A 135 18.67 23.09 4.61
C ALA A 135 19.88 22.57 5.41
N TYR A 136 19.62 21.78 6.46
CA TYR A 136 20.66 21.15 7.27
C TYR A 136 21.56 20.24 6.43
N LEU A 137 20.97 19.34 5.65
CA LEU A 137 21.72 18.38 4.86
C LEU A 137 22.55 19.08 3.78
N ASN A 138 21.96 20.03 3.05
CA ASN A 138 22.65 20.77 1.99
C ASN A 138 23.74 21.73 2.50
N THR A 139 23.68 22.14 3.77
CA THR A 139 24.68 23.02 4.39
C THR A 139 25.88 22.22 4.91
N ASN A 140 25.65 21.04 5.48
CA ASN A 140 26.66 20.30 6.22
C ASN A 140 27.32 19.18 5.42
N TYR A 141 26.71 18.75 4.31
CA TYR A 141 27.14 17.60 3.52
C TYR A 141 27.27 17.94 2.04
N GLN A 142 28.17 17.24 1.35
CA GLN A 142 28.44 17.46 -0.06
C GLN A 142 27.94 16.27 -0.91
N TYR A 143 27.29 16.59 -2.03
CA TYR A 143 26.98 15.59 -3.04
C TYR A 143 28.26 15.13 -3.75
N ASN A 144 28.52 13.84 -3.76
CA ASN A 144 29.65 13.21 -4.45
C ASN A 144 29.24 11.80 -4.93
N ALA A 145 29.10 11.62 -6.25
CA ALA A 145 28.79 10.32 -6.86
C ALA A 145 29.90 9.26 -6.65
N SER A 146 31.11 9.71 -6.34
CA SER A 146 32.28 8.87 -6.01
C SER A 146 32.62 8.94 -4.51
N ALA A 147 31.62 9.14 -3.65
CA ALA A 147 31.81 9.23 -2.21
C ALA A 147 32.58 8.01 -1.66
N PRO A 148 33.49 8.22 -0.67
CA PRO A 148 34.21 7.13 -0.03
C PRO A 148 33.24 6.09 0.54
N GLN A 149 33.59 4.82 0.37
CA GLN A 149 32.83 3.74 0.99
C GLN A 149 33.14 3.67 2.48
N PRO A 150 32.16 3.34 3.33
CA PRO A 150 32.41 3.13 4.75
C PRO A 150 33.39 1.97 4.96
N PRO A 151 34.20 2.01 6.03
CA PRO A 151 34.99 0.86 6.45
C PRO A 151 34.12 -0.39 6.64
N GLU A 152 34.72 -1.57 6.50
CA GLU A 152 34.00 -2.83 6.70
C GLU A 152 33.38 -2.89 8.10
N GLY A 153 32.07 -3.20 8.15
CA GLY A 153 31.30 -3.28 9.39
C GLY A 153 30.85 -1.93 9.98
N ALA A 154 31.23 -0.80 9.39
CA ALA A 154 30.70 0.50 9.80
C ALA A 154 29.28 0.74 9.27
N ASP A 155 28.47 1.47 10.03
CA ASP A 155 27.17 1.94 9.55
C ASP A 155 27.40 2.99 8.44
N PRO A 156 26.88 2.76 7.21
CA PRO A 156 27.10 3.64 6.08
C PRO A 156 26.53 5.05 6.28
N ILE A 157 25.41 5.18 6.98
CA ILE A 157 24.74 6.46 7.20
C ILE A 157 25.42 7.21 8.32
N ARG A 158 25.84 6.51 9.38
CA ARG A 158 26.67 7.13 10.42
C ARG A 158 27.99 7.63 9.86
N TYR A 159 28.69 6.82 9.06
CA TYR A 159 29.93 7.22 8.39
C TYR A 159 29.74 8.47 7.52
N PHE A 160 28.64 8.54 6.76
CA PHE A 160 28.26 9.73 6.01
C PHE A 160 28.06 10.97 6.92
N LEU A 161 27.30 10.81 8.01
CA LEU A 161 26.94 11.92 8.88
C LEU A 161 28.11 12.45 9.72
N THR A 162 29.05 11.60 10.13
CA THR A 162 30.10 11.96 11.09
C THR A 162 31.50 12.07 10.48
N GLU A 163 31.81 11.27 9.46
CA GLU A 163 33.18 11.13 8.95
C GLU A 163 33.34 11.64 7.52
N SER A 164 32.74 10.99 6.52
CA SER A 164 32.98 11.33 5.11
C SER A 164 32.42 12.68 4.71
N LYS A 165 31.28 13.03 5.32
CA LYS A 165 30.43 14.18 4.99
C LYS A 165 30.09 14.31 3.50
N GLN A 166 30.20 13.21 2.77
CA GLN A 166 30.07 13.12 1.32
C GLN A 166 29.23 11.90 0.97
N GLY A 167 28.24 12.09 0.09
CA GLY A 167 27.33 11.02 -0.30
C GLY A 167 26.60 11.34 -1.59
N TYR A 168 25.83 10.39 -2.09
CA TYR A 168 24.90 10.57 -3.20
C TYR A 168 23.47 10.31 -2.71
N SER A 169 22.51 10.23 -3.64
CA SER A 169 21.07 10.16 -3.32
C SER A 169 20.72 9.15 -2.23
N VAL A 170 21.37 7.98 -2.20
CA VAL A 170 21.16 6.94 -1.18
C VAL A 170 21.46 7.44 0.23
N GLN A 171 22.61 8.09 0.46
CA GLN A 171 22.98 8.58 1.78
C GLN A 171 22.09 9.74 2.23
N PHE A 172 21.80 10.68 1.33
CA PHE A 172 20.92 11.82 1.62
C PHE A 172 19.50 11.37 1.94
N ALA A 173 18.91 10.48 1.13
CA ALA A 173 17.59 9.93 1.37
C ALA A 173 17.53 9.13 2.68
N SER A 174 18.53 8.31 2.95
CA SER A 174 18.57 7.50 4.17
C SER A 174 18.70 8.36 5.44
N ALA A 175 19.60 9.35 5.42
CA ALA A 175 19.74 10.31 6.52
C ALA A 175 18.45 11.10 6.74
N ALA A 176 17.81 11.55 5.65
CA ALA A 176 16.53 12.25 5.73
C ALA A 176 15.43 11.39 6.36
N VAL A 177 15.32 10.11 5.99
CA VAL A 177 14.36 9.18 6.61
C VAL A 177 14.61 9.07 8.11
N VAL A 178 15.87 8.92 8.55
CA VAL A 178 16.20 8.87 9.98
C VAL A 178 15.78 10.16 10.66
N MET A 179 16.13 11.33 10.12
CA MET A 179 15.75 12.62 10.69
C MET A 179 14.23 12.81 10.76
N PHE A 180 13.48 12.50 9.70
CA PHE A 180 12.01 12.58 9.71
C PHE A 180 11.39 11.73 10.83
N ARG A 181 11.92 10.52 11.05
CA ARG A 181 11.48 9.64 12.14
C ARG A 181 11.79 10.23 13.51
N MET A 182 12.94 10.88 13.69
CA MET A 182 13.31 11.59 14.92
C MET A 182 12.37 12.77 15.21
N PHE A 183 11.85 13.44 14.18
CA PHE A 183 10.79 14.45 14.33
C PHE A 183 9.41 13.85 14.67
N GLY A 184 9.25 12.53 14.54
CA GLY A 184 8.03 11.79 14.82
C GLY A 184 7.16 11.52 13.58
N LEU A 185 7.66 11.81 12.38
CA LEU A 185 6.94 11.60 11.14
C LEU A 185 7.16 10.17 10.62
N PRO A 186 6.11 9.45 10.20
CA PRO A 186 6.29 8.14 9.57
C PRO A 186 7.00 8.31 8.24
N ALA A 187 8.21 7.76 8.11
CA ALA A 187 9.04 7.94 6.93
C ALA A 187 9.64 6.63 6.42
N ARG A 188 9.84 6.53 5.09
CA ARG A 188 10.44 5.37 4.44
C ARG A 188 11.39 5.76 3.32
N TYR A 189 12.35 4.88 3.08
CA TYR A 189 13.34 4.99 2.02
C TYR A 189 12.78 4.41 0.72
N VAL A 190 13.00 5.09 -0.39
CA VAL A 190 12.51 4.70 -1.71
C VAL A 190 13.62 4.79 -2.75
N VAL A 191 13.62 3.82 -3.66
CA VAL A 191 14.43 3.84 -4.89
C VAL A 191 13.53 3.73 -6.10
N GLY A 192 13.96 4.34 -7.19
CA GLY A 192 13.29 4.30 -8.48
C GLY A 192 14.06 5.11 -9.50
N TYR A 193 13.35 5.76 -10.41
CA TYR A 193 13.93 6.62 -11.42
C TYR A 193 13.38 8.02 -11.29
N ALA A 194 14.26 9.03 -11.33
CA ALA A 194 13.87 10.42 -11.41
C ALA A 194 13.72 10.84 -12.87
N ALA A 195 12.59 11.43 -13.22
CA ALA A 195 12.32 11.95 -14.55
C ALA A 195 12.26 13.49 -14.51
N PRO A 196 13.41 14.19 -14.52
CA PRO A 196 13.40 15.64 -14.54
C PRO A 196 12.75 16.15 -15.82
N GLN A 197 12.07 17.30 -15.73
CA GLN A 197 11.33 17.90 -16.85
C GLN A 197 12.19 18.06 -18.11
N SER A 198 13.50 18.27 -17.96
CA SER A 198 14.45 18.38 -19.07
C SER A 198 14.60 17.13 -19.94
N LEU A 199 14.18 15.95 -19.45
CA LEU A 199 14.17 14.72 -20.25
C LEU A 199 12.94 14.60 -21.15
N PHE A 200 11.90 15.38 -20.88
CA PHE A 200 10.68 15.32 -21.67
C PHE A 200 10.83 16.13 -22.94
N THR A 201 10.49 15.49 -24.06
CA THR A 201 10.49 16.07 -25.40
C THR A 201 9.08 16.01 -25.96
N GLN A 202 8.59 17.15 -26.44
CA GLN A 202 7.29 17.20 -27.11
C GLN A 202 7.39 16.50 -28.46
N GLN A 203 6.45 15.61 -28.72
CA GLN A 203 6.31 14.84 -29.95
C GLN A 203 5.38 15.58 -30.93
N GLU A 204 5.38 15.17 -32.20
CA GLU A 204 4.57 15.77 -33.27
C GLU A 204 3.06 15.65 -33.02
N ASP A 205 2.63 14.62 -32.28
CA ASP A 205 1.25 14.38 -31.88
C ASP A 205 0.80 15.20 -30.65
N GLY A 206 1.67 16.06 -30.12
CA GLY A 206 1.43 16.90 -28.95
C GLY A 206 1.70 16.20 -27.61
N ASN A 207 2.03 14.91 -27.61
CA ASN A 207 2.39 14.18 -26.39
C ASN A 207 3.82 14.50 -25.94
N TRP A 208 4.13 14.21 -24.68
CA TRP A 208 5.49 14.33 -24.14
C TRP A 208 6.11 12.95 -23.95
N HIS A 209 7.37 12.80 -24.33
CA HIS A 209 8.10 11.55 -24.24
C HIS A 209 9.46 11.75 -23.57
N ALA A 210 9.81 10.84 -22.65
CA ALA A 210 11.09 10.80 -21.97
C ALA A 210 11.60 9.36 -21.90
N ILE A 211 12.91 9.17 -22.12
CA ILE A 211 13.57 7.88 -21.95
C ILE A 211 14.37 7.92 -20.65
N LEU A 212 14.09 6.97 -19.76
CA LEU A 212 14.83 6.79 -18.51
C LEU A 212 15.89 5.70 -18.66
N GLN A 213 17.08 5.99 -18.16
CA GLN A 213 18.25 5.11 -18.17
C GLN A 213 18.77 4.89 -16.74
N ASP A 214 19.76 4.01 -16.57
CA ASP A 214 20.33 3.67 -15.26
C ASP A 214 20.94 4.87 -14.52
N ASP A 215 21.40 5.90 -15.24
CA ASP A 215 21.90 7.15 -14.66
C ASP A 215 20.78 8.04 -14.09
N ASN A 216 19.52 7.72 -14.38
CA ASN A 216 18.35 8.32 -13.76
C ASN A 216 17.89 7.58 -12.50
N ALA A 217 18.56 6.47 -12.13
CA ALA A 217 18.30 5.78 -10.88
C ALA A 217 18.52 6.72 -9.69
N HIS A 218 17.53 6.80 -8.80
CA HIS A 218 17.50 7.78 -7.75
C HIS A 218 16.86 7.25 -6.48
N ALA A 219 17.24 7.84 -5.34
CA ALA A 219 16.71 7.51 -4.04
C ALA A 219 16.17 8.77 -3.35
N TRP A 220 15.03 8.63 -2.67
CA TRP A 220 14.38 9.72 -1.94
C TRP A 220 13.73 9.21 -0.66
N ALA A 221 13.39 10.14 0.23
CA ALA A 221 12.58 9.85 1.41
C ALA A 221 11.10 10.04 1.07
N GLU A 222 10.22 9.24 1.66
CA GLU A 222 8.79 9.53 1.68
C GLU A 222 8.32 9.73 3.10
N VAL A 223 7.41 10.68 3.30
CA VAL A 223 6.73 10.91 4.57
C VAL A 223 5.25 10.64 4.39
N TYR A 224 4.65 9.91 5.32
CA TYR A 224 3.21 9.72 5.34
C TYR A 224 2.54 10.93 5.99
N ILE A 225 1.70 11.61 5.22
CA ILE A 225 0.90 12.75 5.66
C ILE A 225 -0.56 12.32 5.66
N SER A 226 -1.23 12.43 6.81
CA SER A 226 -2.64 12.02 6.94
C SER A 226 -3.51 12.69 5.88
N GLY A 227 -4.36 11.92 5.20
CA GLY A 227 -5.18 12.39 4.09
C GLY A 227 -4.42 12.47 2.76
N GLN A 228 -3.15 12.88 2.74
CA GLN A 228 -2.36 12.97 1.49
C GLN A 228 -1.65 11.67 1.11
N GLY A 229 -1.44 10.76 2.07
CA GLY A 229 -0.68 9.53 1.89
C GLY A 229 0.84 9.74 1.88
N TRP A 230 1.56 8.76 1.32
CA TRP A 230 3.01 8.86 1.14
C TRP A 230 3.37 9.97 0.17
N THR A 231 4.16 10.91 0.65
CA THR A 231 4.60 12.09 -0.11
C THR A 231 6.12 12.08 -0.26
N PRO A 232 6.64 12.15 -1.50
CA PRO A 232 8.06 12.26 -1.76
C PRO A 232 8.68 13.52 -1.18
N MET A 233 9.84 13.34 -0.56
CA MET A 233 10.65 14.35 0.08
C MET A 233 12.08 14.24 -0.47
N GLU A 234 12.40 15.09 -1.44
CA GLU A 234 13.74 15.18 -2.00
C GLU A 234 14.67 16.05 -1.15
N MET A 235 15.83 15.48 -0.82
CA MET A 235 16.82 16.05 0.09
C MET A 235 18.23 16.08 -0.50
N THR A 236 18.41 15.59 -1.72
CA THR A 236 19.68 15.60 -2.43
C THR A 236 19.93 16.98 -3.05
N PRO A 237 21.10 17.60 -2.83
CA PRO A 237 21.44 18.88 -3.46
C PRO A 237 21.31 18.85 -4.99
N GLY A 238 20.77 19.91 -5.58
CA GLY A 238 20.68 20.06 -7.04
C GLY A 238 19.58 19.25 -7.73
N VAL A 239 18.92 18.33 -7.01
CA VAL A 239 17.71 17.64 -7.48
C VAL A 239 16.50 18.38 -6.91
N LEU A 240 15.81 19.13 -7.76
CA LEU A 240 14.53 19.75 -7.40
C LEU A 240 13.41 18.79 -7.78
N VAL A 241 13.05 17.89 -6.87
CA VAL A 241 11.82 17.11 -6.96
C VAL A 241 11.09 17.21 -5.64
N SER A 242 10.55 18.38 -5.32
CA SER A 242 9.45 18.39 -4.35
C SER A 242 8.16 18.10 -5.10
N ALA A 243 7.43 17.07 -4.68
CA ALA A 243 6.14 16.73 -5.25
C ALA A 243 5.07 17.83 -5.01
N GLN A 244 5.42 18.93 -4.31
CA GLN A 244 4.65 20.17 -4.24
C GLN A 244 5.03 21.18 -5.33
N GLN A 245 6.30 21.26 -5.77
CA GLN A 245 6.71 22.20 -6.82
C GLN A 245 6.49 21.67 -8.25
N ALA A 246 6.38 20.35 -8.43
CA ALA A 246 6.08 19.75 -9.73
C ALA A 246 4.67 20.15 -10.26
N ASP A 247 3.72 20.46 -9.36
CA ASP A 247 2.36 20.87 -9.71
C ASP A 247 2.18 22.41 -9.79
N LEU A 248 3.20 23.23 -9.50
CA LEU A 248 3.07 24.69 -9.35
C LEU A 248 3.42 25.52 -10.61
N ARG A 249 3.51 24.93 -11.80
CA ARG A 249 3.67 25.68 -13.06
C ARG A 249 2.69 25.21 -14.14
N THR A 250 1.47 25.71 -14.07
CA THR A 250 0.46 25.63 -15.13
C THR A 250 0.47 26.89 -16.01
N ASP A 251 1.63 27.35 -16.48
CA ASP A 251 1.66 28.38 -17.53
C ASP A 251 1.74 27.69 -18.90
N PRO A 252 0.77 27.92 -19.80
CA PRO A 252 0.79 27.34 -21.14
C PRO A 252 1.84 28.06 -22.01
N LEU A 253 2.58 27.30 -22.81
CA LEU A 253 3.44 27.82 -23.88
C LEU A 253 2.94 27.29 -25.25
N PRO A 254 3.17 28.07 -26.33
CA PRO A 254 2.21 28.27 -27.42
C PRO A 254 2.16 27.16 -28.46
N GLU A 255 0.95 26.95 -28.99
CA GLU A 255 0.59 25.99 -30.03
C GLU A 255 1.25 26.32 -31.39
N THR A 256 1.71 25.28 -32.09
CA THR A 256 2.05 25.35 -33.52
C THR A 256 1.25 24.27 -34.27
N GLN A 257 0.57 24.70 -35.34
CA GLN A 257 -0.43 23.95 -36.12
C GLN A 257 0.19 23.02 -37.18
N GLY A 258 -0.53 21.94 -37.52
CA GLY A 258 -0.42 21.17 -38.78
C GLY A 258 -1.13 19.81 -38.68
N GLN A 259 -2.41 19.70 -39.06
CA GLN A 259 -2.96 19.33 -40.38
C GLN A 259 -3.18 17.81 -40.63
N ASP A 260 -4.47 17.46 -40.57
CA ASP A 260 -5.21 16.33 -41.16
C ASP A 260 -4.54 15.43 -42.20
N THR A 261 -4.79 14.11 -42.13
CA THR A 261 -5.47 13.36 -43.22
C THR A 261 -6.02 12.00 -42.72
N ALA A 262 -7.33 11.76 -42.92
CA ALA A 262 -7.97 10.42 -42.94
C ALA A 262 -8.18 9.99 -44.41
N PRO A 263 -8.38 8.70 -44.76
CA PRO A 263 -9.76 8.19 -44.84
C PRO A 263 -10.02 6.65 -44.74
N ALA A 264 -11.27 6.31 -44.38
CA ALA A 264 -12.25 5.33 -44.94
C ALA A 264 -11.79 3.94 -45.45
N ALA A 265 -12.57 2.85 -45.48
CA ALA A 265 -13.90 2.39 -45.02
C ALA A 265 -14.02 0.91 -45.48
N GLY A 266 -14.96 0.10 -44.96
CA GLY A 266 -15.38 -1.13 -45.64
C GLY A 266 -16.04 -2.21 -44.76
N GLU A 267 -17.37 -2.29 -44.84
CA GLU A 267 -18.27 -3.28 -44.23
C GLU A 267 -18.29 -4.64 -44.97
N SER A 268 -18.73 -5.74 -44.32
CA SER A 268 -19.97 -6.48 -44.68
C SER A 268 -20.07 -7.93 -44.13
N SER A 269 -21.13 -8.16 -43.35
CA SER A 269 -22.15 -9.25 -43.34
C SER A 269 -21.85 -10.77 -43.13
N ALA A 270 -22.47 -11.28 -42.04
CA ALA A 270 -23.45 -12.39 -41.91
C ALA A 270 -23.14 -13.83 -42.39
N ASN A 271 -23.32 -14.85 -41.51
CA ASN A 271 -24.55 -15.66 -41.35
C ASN A 271 -24.35 -16.87 -40.39
N GLU A 272 -25.34 -17.18 -39.55
CA GLU A 272 -25.58 -18.47 -38.84
C GLU A 272 -26.60 -19.33 -39.67
N PRO A 273 -27.13 -20.55 -39.32
CA PRO A 273 -27.26 -21.21 -37.99
C PRO A 273 -27.21 -22.79 -37.91
N ALA A 274 -27.30 -23.27 -36.66
CA ALA A 274 -28.06 -24.42 -36.08
C ALA A 274 -28.10 -25.86 -36.65
N ALA A 275 -27.94 -26.86 -35.75
CA ALA A 275 -28.83 -28.04 -35.65
C ALA A 275 -28.70 -28.78 -34.29
N THR A 276 -29.79 -29.47 -33.91
CA THR A 276 -30.24 -29.84 -32.55
C THR A 276 -30.20 -31.37 -32.29
N ILE A 277 -30.61 -31.79 -31.07
CA ILE A 277 -31.37 -33.02 -30.67
C ILE A 277 -30.68 -34.03 -29.69
N MET A 278 -31.17 -34.05 -28.43
CA MET A 278 -31.15 -35.15 -27.41
C MET A 278 -32.48 -36.00 -27.52
N PRO A 279 -32.85 -37.05 -26.71
CA PRO A 279 -32.31 -37.59 -25.44
C PRO A 279 -32.34 -39.15 -25.24
N ARG A 280 -31.70 -39.65 -24.18
CA ARG A 280 -32.05 -40.94 -23.51
C ARG A 280 -32.15 -40.70 -22.00
N SER A 281 -33.34 -40.35 -21.55
CA SER A 281 -33.64 -39.88 -20.21
C SER A 281 -34.32 -40.95 -19.37
N ARG A 282 -33.80 -41.15 -18.15
CA ARG A 282 -34.52 -41.32 -16.86
C ARG A 282 -33.77 -42.21 -15.87
N LEU A 283 -32.99 -43.19 -16.31
CA LEU A 283 -32.14 -44.00 -15.42
C LEU A 283 -30.78 -43.34 -15.13
N VAL A 284 -30.23 -42.60 -16.10
CA VAL A 284 -29.04 -41.76 -15.89
C VAL A 284 -29.35 -40.57 -14.96
N LEU A 285 -30.59 -40.07 -14.98
CA LEU A 285 -30.98 -38.88 -14.21
C LEU A 285 -30.95 -39.12 -12.69
N ALA A 286 -31.32 -40.31 -12.22
CA ALA A 286 -31.28 -40.65 -10.79
C ALA A 286 -29.84 -40.88 -10.28
N ALA A 287 -29.00 -41.54 -11.08
CA ALA A 287 -27.58 -41.71 -10.77
C ALA A 287 -26.80 -40.39 -10.86
N LEU A 288 -27.16 -39.53 -11.83
CA LEU A 288 -26.66 -38.16 -11.92
C LEU A 288 -27.12 -37.33 -10.74
N LEU A 289 -28.39 -37.40 -10.29
CA LEU A 289 -28.84 -36.60 -9.14
C LEU A 289 -28.14 -37.00 -7.84
N GLY A 290 -27.92 -38.30 -7.60
CA GLY A 290 -27.14 -38.78 -6.45
C GLY A 290 -25.66 -38.39 -6.55
N GLY A 291 -25.04 -38.55 -7.72
CA GLY A 291 -23.67 -38.13 -8.00
C GLY A 291 -23.51 -36.60 -7.93
N CYS A 292 -24.48 -35.84 -8.40
CA CYS A 292 -24.52 -34.38 -8.36
C CYS A 292 -24.74 -33.86 -6.95
N LEU A 293 -25.52 -34.53 -6.09
CA LEU A 293 -25.64 -34.15 -4.68
C LEU A 293 -24.35 -34.40 -3.91
N LEU A 294 -23.66 -35.52 -4.19
CA LEU A 294 -22.39 -35.85 -3.56
C LEU A 294 -21.25 -34.96 -4.10
N ALA A 295 -21.23 -34.72 -5.40
CA ALA A 295 -20.35 -33.75 -6.04
C ALA A 295 -20.66 -32.33 -5.61
N ALA A 296 -21.93 -31.94 -5.41
CA ALA A 296 -22.30 -30.64 -4.87
C ALA A 296 -21.85 -30.53 -3.43
N ALA A 297 -22.00 -31.55 -2.58
CA ALA A 297 -21.49 -31.53 -1.21
C ALA A 297 -19.96 -31.44 -1.16
N VAL A 298 -19.25 -32.21 -2.01
CA VAL A 298 -17.80 -32.14 -2.15
C VAL A 298 -17.37 -30.80 -2.72
N LEU A 299 -18.07 -30.26 -3.73
CA LEU A 299 -17.85 -28.92 -4.27
C LEU A 299 -18.21 -27.84 -3.27
N LEU A 300 -19.15 -28.04 -2.35
CA LEU A 300 -19.48 -27.08 -1.29
C LEU A 300 -18.42 -27.12 -0.21
N VAL A 301 -17.85 -28.29 0.09
CA VAL A 301 -16.69 -28.44 0.98
C VAL A 301 -15.42 -27.87 0.32
N LEU A 302 -15.18 -28.13 -0.96
CA LEU A 302 -14.05 -27.63 -1.72
C LEU A 302 -14.20 -26.13 -2.00
N ALA A 303 -15.39 -25.63 -2.33
CA ALA A 303 -15.70 -24.22 -2.47
C ALA A 303 -15.68 -23.53 -1.11
N ARG A 304 -16.09 -24.17 -0.01
CA ARG A 304 -15.83 -23.65 1.34
C ARG A 304 -14.34 -23.64 1.64
N ARG A 305 -13.55 -24.65 1.27
CA ARG A 305 -12.09 -24.66 1.45
C ARG A 305 -11.40 -23.61 0.57
N HIS A 306 -11.90 -23.38 -0.65
CA HIS A 306 -11.42 -22.40 -1.62
C HIS A 306 -11.80 -20.97 -1.19
N ALA A 307 -13.05 -20.74 -0.82
CA ALA A 307 -13.54 -19.48 -0.24
C ALA A 307 -12.92 -19.19 1.15
N MET A 308 -12.47 -20.23 1.87
CA MET A 308 -11.75 -20.09 3.15
C MET A 308 -10.22 -20.07 2.99
N GLY A 309 -9.66 -20.08 1.77
CA GLY A 309 -8.22 -19.97 1.53
C GLY A 309 -7.36 -21.10 2.11
N TYR A 310 -7.95 -22.27 2.40
CA TYR A 310 -7.23 -23.41 2.97
C TYR A 310 -6.41 -24.13 1.88
N GLY A 311 -5.23 -23.58 1.55
CA GLY A 311 -4.11 -24.36 1.02
C GLY A 311 -3.42 -23.91 -0.27
N ARG A 312 -3.88 -22.85 -0.95
CA ARG A 312 -3.22 -22.34 -2.18
C ARG A 312 -3.28 -20.82 -2.29
N GLY A 313 -2.57 -20.13 -1.41
CA GLY A 313 -2.37 -18.68 -1.44
C GLY A 313 -1.10 -18.31 -0.71
N SER A 314 -0.59 -17.09 -0.96
CA SER A 314 0.55 -16.54 -0.21
C SER A 314 0.27 -16.59 1.29
N CYS A 315 1.32 -16.63 2.11
CA CYS A 315 1.17 -16.59 3.57
C CYS A 315 0.34 -15.37 4.02
N ASN A 316 0.47 -14.22 3.35
CA ASN A 316 -0.38 -13.04 3.59
C ASN A 316 -1.87 -13.36 3.40
N ALA A 317 -2.24 -13.96 2.26
CA ALA A 317 -3.63 -14.34 2.00
C ALA A 317 -4.15 -15.34 3.03
N ARG A 318 -3.31 -16.28 3.49
CA ARG A 318 -3.68 -17.24 4.53
C ARG A 318 -3.87 -16.58 5.89
N VAL A 319 -3.01 -15.65 6.29
CA VAL A 319 -3.16 -14.85 7.52
C VAL A 319 -4.47 -14.07 7.49
N LEU A 320 -4.76 -13.37 6.39
CA LEU A 320 -6.00 -12.61 6.21
C LEU A 320 -7.25 -13.50 6.20
N ALA A 321 -7.19 -14.70 5.61
CA ALA A 321 -8.30 -15.65 5.62
C ALA A 321 -8.61 -16.16 7.04
N VAL A 322 -7.58 -16.40 7.86
CA VAL A 322 -7.76 -16.78 9.27
C VAL A 322 -8.31 -15.59 10.07
N PHE A 323 -7.77 -14.38 9.87
CA PHE A 323 -8.29 -13.17 10.51
C PHE A 323 -9.77 -12.91 10.16
N GLY A 324 -10.14 -13.01 8.88
CA GLY A 324 -11.55 -12.90 8.46
C GLY A 324 -12.45 -13.99 9.07
N SER A 325 -11.89 -15.15 9.42
CA SER A 325 -12.64 -16.20 10.15
C SER A 325 -12.84 -15.86 11.62
N ILE A 326 -11.86 -15.21 12.26
CA ILE A 326 -12.00 -14.63 13.61
C ILE A 326 -13.07 -13.53 13.59
N TYR A 327 -12.99 -12.61 12.63
CA TYR A 327 -13.95 -11.51 12.50
C TYR A 327 -15.39 -12.03 12.37
N ARG A 328 -15.64 -12.96 11.44
CA ARG A 328 -16.96 -13.59 11.28
C ARG A 328 -17.44 -14.32 12.54
N LEU A 329 -16.52 -14.89 13.32
CA LEU A 329 -16.85 -15.53 14.59
C LEU A 329 -17.27 -14.50 15.65
N LEU A 330 -16.61 -13.33 15.70
CA LEU A 330 -16.96 -12.25 16.62
C LEU A 330 -18.29 -11.59 16.23
N VAL A 331 -18.55 -11.39 14.93
CA VAL A 331 -19.86 -10.91 14.44
C VAL A 331 -20.98 -11.86 14.85
N ARG A 332 -20.77 -13.19 14.73
CA ARG A 332 -21.74 -14.18 15.24
C ARG A 332 -21.94 -14.15 16.76
N ARG A 333 -21.00 -13.55 17.51
CA ARG A 333 -21.08 -13.38 18.96
C ARG A 333 -21.66 -12.03 19.38
N GLY A 334 -21.99 -11.16 18.42
CA GLY A 334 -22.64 -9.87 18.68
C GLY A 334 -21.79 -8.64 18.35
N LEU A 335 -20.62 -8.78 17.70
CA LEU A 335 -19.90 -7.63 17.15
C LEU A 335 -20.75 -7.05 16.01
N PRO A 336 -21.03 -5.73 15.99
CA PRO A 336 -21.70 -5.11 14.86
C PRO A 336 -20.95 -5.41 13.55
N PRO A 337 -21.65 -5.84 12.47
CA PRO A 337 -21.05 -5.91 11.15
C PRO A 337 -20.39 -4.56 10.80
N ASP A 338 -19.27 -4.61 10.07
CA ASP A 338 -18.50 -3.44 9.62
C ASP A 338 -17.78 -2.63 10.72
N THR A 339 -17.72 -3.14 11.95
CA THR A 339 -16.82 -2.60 12.99
C THR A 339 -15.36 -2.74 12.51
N PRO A 340 -14.58 -1.64 12.39
CA PRO A 340 -13.17 -1.71 12.01
C PRO A 340 -12.33 -2.42 13.07
N SER A 341 -11.31 -3.16 12.65
CA SER A 341 -10.47 -3.95 13.57
C SER A 341 -9.54 -3.12 14.45
N ASP A 342 -9.26 -1.89 14.05
CA ASP A 342 -8.45 -0.90 14.76
C ASP A 342 -9.28 0.00 15.68
N ALA A 343 -10.61 -0.07 15.59
CA ALA A 343 -11.50 0.72 16.42
C ALA A 343 -11.45 0.24 17.89
N PRO A 344 -11.50 1.17 18.88
CA PRO A 344 -11.52 0.80 20.30
C PRO A 344 -12.64 -0.18 20.65
N GLU A 345 -13.78 -0.10 19.96
CA GLU A 345 -14.91 -1.02 20.13
C GLU A 345 -14.55 -2.45 19.76
N PHE A 346 -13.73 -2.67 18.74
CA PHE A 346 -13.28 -4.01 18.35
C PHE A 346 -12.39 -4.62 19.43
N ALA A 347 -11.41 -3.86 19.93
CA ALA A 347 -10.52 -4.30 21.00
C ALA A 347 -11.30 -4.59 22.29
N ALA A 348 -12.19 -3.67 22.70
CA ALA A 348 -13.05 -3.86 23.86
C ALA A 348 -13.97 -5.08 23.72
N PHE A 349 -14.57 -5.27 22.55
CA PHE A 349 -15.43 -6.42 22.28
C PHE A 349 -14.66 -7.73 22.29
N LEU A 350 -13.48 -7.77 21.67
CA LEU A 350 -12.58 -8.92 21.67
C LEU A 350 -12.21 -9.33 23.09
N GLN A 351 -11.81 -8.35 23.93
CA GLN A 351 -11.48 -8.58 25.33
C GLN A 351 -12.70 -9.09 26.14
N SER A 352 -13.89 -8.52 25.90
CA SER A 352 -15.12 -8.97 26.58
C SER A 352 -15.52 -10.41 26.20
N CYS A 353 -15.31 -10.79 24.94
CA CYS A 353 -15.64 -12.11 24.41
C CYS A 353 -14.61 -13.18 24.81
N VAL A 354 -13.36 -12.77 24.97
CA VAL A 354 -12.23 -13.66 25.29
C VAL A 354 -11.40 -13.04 26.42
N PRO A 355 -11.91 -13.00 27.67
CA PRO A 355 -11.18 -12.37 28.79
C PRO A 355 -9.84 -13.05 29.13
N ALA A 356 -9.66 -14.29 28.68
CA ALA A 356 -8.43 -15.06 28.84
C ALA A 356 -7.39 -14.80 27.73
N LEU A 357 -7.68 -13.92 26.77
CA LEU A 357 -6.70 -13.45 25.80
C LEU A 357 -5.87 -12.36 26.47
N GLU A 358 -4.55 -12.56 26.51
CA GLU A 358 -3.63 -11.55 27.01
C GLU A 358 -3.64 -10.32 26.08
N PRO A 359 -3.46 -9.09 26.59
CA PRO A 359 -3.42 -7.89 25.75
C PRO A 359 -2.40 -7.97 24.60
N GLN A 360 -1.23 -8.57 24.88
CA GLN A 360 -0.18 -8.80 23.89
C GLN A 360 -0.62 -9.70 22.74
N ASP A 361 -1.48 -10.70 23.00
CA ASP A 361 -2.00 -11.60 21.97
C ASP A 361 -3.04 -10.92 21.09
N ALA A 362 -3.82 -9.98 21.65
CA ALA A 362 -4.76 -9.16 20.90
C ALA A 362 -4.02 -8.16 19.99
N GLU A 363 -2.97 -7.53 20.48
CA GLU A 363 -2.08 -6.68 19.68
C GLU A 363 -1.38 -7.49 18.58
N ALA A 364 -0.84 -8.68 18.91
CA ALA A 364 -0.20 -9.56 17.93
C ALA A 364 -1.18 -10.01 16.84
N LEU A 365 -2.45 -10.29 17.18
CA LEU A 365 -3.50 -10.60 16.22
C LEU A 365 -3.68 -9.47 15.21
N LEU A 366 -3.85 -8.24 15.69
CA LEU A 366 -4.07 -7.06 14.86
C LEU A 366 -2.82 -6.73 14.03
N ALA A 367 -1.64 -6.77 14.64
CA ALA A 367 -0.36 -6.51 13.98
C ALA A 367 -0.10 -7.50 12.84
N LEU A 368 -0.41 -8.80 13.02
CA LEU A 368 -0.28 -9.80 11.96
C LEU A 368 -1.28 -9.55 10.82
N ALA A 369 -2.52 -9.17 11.13
CA ALA A 369 -3.53 -8.85 10.12
C ALA A 369 -3.14 -7.60 9.31
N GLN A 370 -2.73 -6.54 10.01
CA GLN A 370 -2.25 -5.29 9.39
C GLN A 370 -0.98 -5.52 8.57
N ALA A 371 0.01 -6.26 9.08
CA ALA A 371 1.21 -6.59 8.34
C ALA A 371 0.92 -7.44 7.10
N ALA A 372 -0.03 -8.38 7.17
CA ALA A 372 -0.43 -9.17 6.01
C ALA A 372 -1.18 -8.34 4.96
N GLN A 373 -1.95 -7.33 5.40
CA GLN A 373 -2.77 -6.45 4.55
C GLN A 373 -1.96 -5.32 3.90
N PHE A 374 -1.05 -4.72 4.67
CA PHE A 374 -0.38 -3.45 4.35
C PHE A 374 1.14 -3.53 4.33
N GLY A 375 1.74 -4.57 4.91
CA GLY A 375 3.20 -4.69 4.99
C GLY A 375 3.86 -5.09 3.68
N ALA A 376 5.00 -4.46 3.39
CA ALA A 376 5.84 -4.77 2.23
C ALA A 376 6.47 -6.18 2.27
N GLY A 377 6.59 -6.79 3.45
CA GLY A 377 7.15 -8.12 3.64
C GLY A 377 6.17 -9.26 3.29
N THR A 378 6.70 -10.36 2.76
CA THR A 378 5.93 -11.61 2.68
C THR A 378 5.85 -12.25 4.06
N MET A 379 4.64 -12.54 4.53
CA MET A 379 4.42 -13.26 5.77
C MET A 379 5.08 -14.64 5.69
N THR A 380 5.53 -15.16 6.81
CA THR A 380 6.12 -16.50 6.86
C THR A 380 5.08 -17.57 7.21
N GLU A 381 5.45 -18.84 7.05
CA GLU A 381 4.64 -19.95 7.58
C GLU A 381 4.47 -19.85 9.11
N GLN A 382 5.51 -19.38 9.81
CA GLN A 382 5.47 -19.16 11.25
C GLN A 382 4.41 -18.12 11.63
N ASP A 383 4.29 -17.04 10.86
CA ASP A 383 3.28 -16.00 11.09
C ASP A 383 1.86 -16.53 10.84
N THR A 384 1.70 -17.38 9.82
CA THR A 384 0.44 -18.07 9.56
C THR A 384 0.06 -19.01 10.70
N ASP A 385 1.03 -19.72 11.28
CA ASP A 385 0.81 -20.62 12.42
C ASP A 385 0.51 -19.85 13.70
N LYS A 386 1.16 -18.70 13.95
CA LYS A 386 0.83 -17.80 15.06
C LYS A 386 -0.63 -17.33 14.96
N MET A 387 -1.04 -16.80 13.80
CA MET A 387 -2.42 -16.39 13.54
C MET A 387 -3.42 -17.54 13.74
N ARG A 388 -3.06 -18.77 13.32
CA ARG A 388 -3.90 -19.95 13.53
C ARG A 388 -4.02 -20.33 15.02
N LYS A 389 -2.94 -20.23 15.80
CA LYS A 389 -2.98 -20.48 17.26
C LYS A 389 -3.93 -19.50 17.95
N LEU A 390 -3.82 -18.21 17.64
CA LEU A 390 -4.72 -17.17 18.15
C LEU A 390 -6.19 -17.46 17.81
N TYR A 391 -6.47 -17.86 16.56
CA TYR A 391 -7.82 -18.30 16.18
C TYR A 391 -8.34 -19.46 17.03
N GLN A 392 -7.51 -20.46 17.34
CA GLN A 392 -7.95 -21.59 18.18
C GLN A 392 -8.30 -21.13 19.60
N VAL A 393 -7.48 -20.27 20.21
CA VAL A 393 -7.78 -19.69 21.54
C VAL A 393 -9.15 -19.01 21.51
N ILE A 394 -9.36 -18.08 20.56
CA ILE A 394 -10.62 -17.32 20.42
C ILE A 394 -11.83 -18.24 20.14
N LYS A 395 -11.63 -19.29 19.35
CA LYS A 395 -12.67 -20.26 19.02
C LYS A 395 -13.10 -21.09 20.23
N HIS A 396 -12.14 -21.57 21.04
CA HIS A 396 -12.40 -22.50 22.12
C HIS A 396 -12.85 -21.83 23.42
N THR A 397 -12.46 -20.59 23.70
CA THR A 397 -12.89 -19.86 24.90
C THR A 397 -14.41 -19.62 24.94
N GLY A 398 -15.05 -19.40 23.79
CA GLY A 398 -16.51 -19.21 23.71
C GLY A 398 -17.34 -20.49 23.98
N LYS A 399 -16.77 -21.69 23.83
CA LYS A 399 -17.51 -22.95 24.11
C LYS A 399 -17.68 -23.24 25.60
N ARG A 400 -16.74 -22.79 26.46
CA ARG A 400 -16.79 -23.07 27.90
C ARG A 400 -17.99 -22.40 28.60
N LYS A 401 -18.35 -21.17 28.21
CA LYS A 401 -19.52 -20.46 28.77
C LYS A 401 -20.86 -21.11 28.39
N GLN A 402 -20.99 -21.72 27.21
CA GLN A 402 -22.22 -22.41 26.80
C GLN A 402 -22.42 -23.76 27.51
N SER A 403 -21.35 -24.53 27.75
CA SER A 403 -21.46 -25.78 28.53
C SER A 403 -21.72 -25.53 30.01
N GLN A 404 -21.12 -24.50 30.64
CA GLN A 404 -21.40 -24.19 32.06
C GLN A 404 -22.86 -23.75 32.28
N LYS A 405 -23.41 -22.91 31.40
CA LYS A 405 -24.84 -22.53 31.46
C LYS A 405 -25.80 -23.71 31.28
N SER A 406 -25.39 -24.77 30.56
CA SER A 406 -26.23 -25.95 30.37
C SER A 406 -26.17 -26.92 31.55
N VAL A 407 -25.04 -26.97 32.28
CA VAL A 407 -24.88 -27.82 33.47
C VAL A 407 -25.55 -27.19 34.71
N GLU A 408 -25.50 -25.86 34.86
CA GLU A 408 -26.25 -25.17 35.92
C GLU A 408 -27.76 -25.29 35.75
N LYS A 409 -28.25 -25.30 34.50
CA LYS A 409 -29.68 -25.47 34.22
C LYS A 409 -30.18 -26.90 34.46
N GLN A 410 -29.31 -27.91 34.33
CA GLN A 410 -29.62 -29.31 34.65
C GLN A 410 -29.44 -29.67 36.13
N SER A 411 -28.85 -28.79 36.94
CA SER A 411 -28.75 -28.98 38.40
C SER A 411 -29.84 -28.24 39.18
N GLN A 412 -30.76 -27.55 38.47
CA GLN A 412 -31.91 -26.83 39.03
C GLN A 412 -33.27 -27.38 38.55
N GLU A 413 -33.27 -28.46 37.78
CA GLU A 413 -34.42 -29.35 37.53
C GLU A 413 -34.18 -30.66 38.28
#